data_AF-A0A537KM33-F1
#
_entry.id   AF-A0A537KM33-F1
#
_cell.length_a   1.000
_cell.length_b   1.000
_cell.length_c   1.000
_cell.angle_alpha   90.00
_cell.angle_beta   90.00
_cell.angle_gamma   90.00
#
_symmetry.space_group_name_H-M   'P 1'
#
loop_
_entity.id
_entity.type
_entity.pdbx_description
1 polymer ?
#
loop_
_entity_poly.entity_id
_entity_poly.type
_entity_poly.pdbx_seq_one_letter_code
_entity_poly.pdbx_strand_id
1 'polypeptide(L)' 'MRAGKLKGFQFRRQRPVLNYIADFMCKELMLAIEVDGITHQWEETIRKDEFRQKALEAAGFTVLRF' A
#
# COMPACT_ATOMS: atom_id res chain seq x y z
N MET A 1 -0.63 1.81 23.41
CA MET A 1 -0.32 0.44 22.94
C MET A 1 0.73 0.57 21.83
N ARG A 2 1.99 0.18 22.05
CA ARG A 2 2.96 0.14 20.94
C ARG A 2 2.44 -0.91 19.96
N ALA A 3 2.19 -0.54 18.70
CA ALA A 3 1.81 -1.48 17.66
C ALA A 3 2.92 -2.54 17.57
N GLY A 4 2.68 -3.67 18.22
CA GLY A 4 3.60 -4.79 18.29
C GLY A 4 3.79 -5.34 16.89
N LYS A 5 5.03 -5.72 16.58
CA LYS A 5 5.37 -6.39 15.33
C LYS A 5 4.36 -7.52 15.06
N LEU A 6 3.70 -7.50 13.91
CA LEU A 6 2.80 -8.57 13.51
C LEU A 6 3.67 -9.73 12.98
N LYS A 7 3.65 -10.88 13.67
CA LYS A 7 4.49 -12.04 13.33
C LYS A 7 5.99 -11.69 13.19
N GLY A 8 6.49 -10.73 13.97
CA GLY A 8 7.88 -10.28 13.91
C GLY A 8 8.17 -9.14 12.92
N PHE A 9 7.21 -8.81 12.05
CA PHE A 9 7.33 -7.75 11.07
C PHE A 9 6.69 -6.44 11.53
N GLN A 10 7.33 -5.32 11.23
CA GLN A 10 6.76 -4.02 11.54
C GLN A 10 5.88 -3.52 10.39
N PHE A 11 4.57 -3.42 10.66
CA PHE A 11 3.63 -2.73 9.79
C PHE A 11 3.43 -1.31 10.30
N ARG A 12 3.48 -0.35 9.38
CA ARG A 12 3.30 1.07 9.67
C ARG A 12 2.11 1.58 8.88
N ARG A 13 1.16 2.22 9.56
CA ARG A 13 -0.02 2.81 8.91
C ARG A 13 0.33 4.15 8.25
N GLN A 14 -0.35 4.48 7.15
CA GLN A 14 -0.30 5.77 6.44
C GLN A 14 1.13 6.24 6.19
N ARG A 15 1.90 5.45 5.45
CA ARG A 15 3.31 5.75 5.17
C ARG A 15 3.53 6.14 3.72
N PRO A 16 4.41 7.12 3.46
CA PRO A 16 4.83 7.42 2.11
C PRO A 16 5.63 6.25 1.52
N VAL A 17 5.29 5.85 0.31
CA VAL A 17 6.03 4.92 -0.54
C VAL A 17 6.08 5.53 -1.93
N LEU A 18 7.29 5.86 -2.39
CA LEU A 18 7.50 6.71 -3.57
C LEU A 18 6.69 8.03 -3.44
N ASN A 19 5.81 8.31 -4.40
CA ASN A 19 4.98 9.51 -4.45
C ASN A 19 3.55 9.26 -3.92
N TYR A 20 3.31 8.17 -3.18
CA TYR A 20 1.99 7.76 -2.71
C TYR A 20 1.98 7.51 -1.20
N ILE A 21 0.80 7.54 -0.58
CA ILE A 21 0.61 7.18 0.83
C ILE A 21 -0.12 5.85 0.90
N ALA A 22 0.59 4.80 1.30
CA ALA A 22 -0.01 3.48 1.50
C ALA A 22 -0.70 3.39 2.87
N ASP A 23 -1.87 2.74 2.91
CA ASP A 23 -2.61 2.53 4.16
C ASP A 23 -1.79 1.75 5.17
N PHE A 24 -1.11 0.69 4.73
CA PHE A 24 -0.11 -0.01 5.52
C PHE A 24 1.12 -0.36 4.69
N MET A 25 2.29 -0.28 5.32
CA MET A 25 3.55 -0.67 4.70
C MET A 25 4.43 -1.47 5.65
N CYS A 26 5.04 -2.52 5.11
CA CYS A 26 6.11 -3.28 5.73
C CYS A 26 7.36 -3.24 4.86
N LYS A 27 8.37 -2.48 5.28
CA LYS A 27 9.64 -2.32 4.54
C LYS A 27 10.43 -3.62 4.48
N GLU A 28 10.40 -4.38 5.57
CA GLU A 28 11.13 -5.65 5.70
C GLU A 28 10.64 -6.69 4.68
N LEU A 29 9.36 -6.65 4.32
CA LEU A 29 8.74 -7.53 3.32
C LEU A 29 8.61 -6.88 1.94
N MET A 30 9.02 -5.62 1.79
CA MET A 30 8.69 -4.80 0.61
C MET A 30 7.21 -4.93 0.25
N LEU A 31 6.32 -4.75 1.24
CA LEU A 31 4.89 -4.97 1.09
C LEU A 31 4.13 -3.67 1.38
N ALA A 32 3.27 -3.27 0.44
CA ALA A 32 2.26 -2.24 0.62
C ALA A 32 0.87 -2.89 0.61
N ILE A 33 -0.01 -2.44 1.52
CA ILE A 33 -1.39 -2.86 1.59
C ILE A 33 -2.26 -1.61 1.52
N GLU A 34 -3.23 -1.61 0.61
CA GLU A 34 -4.26 -0.58 0.46
C GLU A 34 -5.61 -1.20 0.82
N VAL A 35 -6.48 -0.43 1.45
CA VAL A 35 -7.85 -0.85 1.79
C VAL A 35 -8.80 -0.01 0.95
N ASP A 36 -9.47 -0.63 -0.01
CA ASP A 36 -10.37 0.04 -0.92
C ASP A 36 -11.61 0.53 -0.15
N GLY A 37 -11.89 1.83 -0.25
CA GLY A 37 -13.11 2.40 0.33
C GLY A 37 -14.35 2.05 -0.50
N ILE A 38 -15.54 2.33 0.04
CA ILE A 38 -16.83 2.14 -0.70
C ILE A 38 -16.92 3.03 -1.97
N THR A 39 -15.93 3.89 -2.23
CA THR A 39 -16.00 4.99 -3.21
C THR A 39 -15.19 4.79 -4.51
N HIS A 40 -14.80 3.56 -4.88
CA HIS A 40 -14.02 3.30 -6.11
C HIS A 40 -14.88 2.99 -7.35
N GLN A 41 -15.82 3.86 -7.73
CA GLN A 41 -16.66 3.68 -8.95
C GLN A 41 -16.44 4.74 -10.03
N TRP A 42 -15.25 5.36 -10.09
CA TRP A 42 -14.92 6.34 -11.14
C TRP A 42 -13.78 5.80 -12.00
N GLU A 43 -13.96 5.74 -13.34
CA GLU A 43 -12.95 5.23 -14.29
C GLU A 43 -11.58 5.92 -14.16
N GLU A 44 -11.57 7.20 -13.79
CA GLU A 44 -10.33 7.96 -13.59
C GLU A 44 -9.52 7.43 -12.39
N THR A 45 -10.20 6.96 -11.35
CA THR A 45 -9.57 6.36 -10.16
C THR A 45 -8.89 5.05 -10.52
N ILE A 46 -9.55 4.21 -11.34
CA ILE A 46 -9.01 2.90 -11.77
C ILE A 46 -7.68 3.07 -12.51
N ARG A 47 -7.60 4.00 -13.47
CA ARG A 47 -6.35 4.23 -14.22
C ARG A 47 -5.21 4.75 -13.35
N LYS A 48 -5.51 5.65 -12.40
CA LYS A 48 -4.53 6.15 -11.43
C LYS A 48 -4.03 5.02 -10.52
N ASP A 49 -4.92 4.13 -10.13
CA ASP A 49 -4.60 2.96 -9.32
C ASP A 49 -3.70 1.96 -10.03
N GLU A 50 -3.93 1.68 -11.31
CA GLU A 50 -3.04 0.82 -12.11
C GLU A 50 -1.63 1.40 -12.22
N PHE A 51 -1.51 2.70 -12.50
CA PHE A 51 -0.21 3.36 -12.60
C PHE A 51 0.54 3.32 -11.26
N ARG A 52 -0.17 3.60 -10.17
CA ARG A 52 0.36 3.50 -8.81
C ARG A 52 0.88 2.10 -8.51
N GLN A 53 0.10 1.07 -8.83
CA GLN A 53 0.48 -0.31 -8.58
C GLN A 53 1.75 -0.69 -9.36
N LYS A 54 1.79 -0.41 -10.66
CA LYS A 54 2.98 -0.66 -11.49
C LYS A 54 4.22 0.07 -10.99
N ALA A 55 4.08 1.31 -10.52
CA ALA A 55 5.20 2.08 -9.98
C ALA A 55 5.76 1.46 -8.69
N LEU A 56 4.88 0.99 -7.81
CA LEU A 56 5.27 0.30 -6.57
C LEU A 56 5.94 -1.05 -6.86
N GLU A 57 5.37 -1.84 -7.77
CA GLU A 57 5.94 -3.12 -8.22
C GLU A 57 7.30 -2.93 -8.89
N ALA A 58 7.46 -1.90 -9.72
CA ALA A 58 8.75 -1.55 -10.32
C ALA A 58 9.81 -1.13 -9.28
N ALA A 59 9.39 -0.57 -8.14
CA ALA A 59 10.26 -0.27 -7.01
C ALA A 59 10.51 -1.50 -6.08
N GLY A 60 10.01 -2.68 -6.46
CA GLY A 60 10.21 -3.94 -5.76
C GLY A 60 9.17 -4.21 -4.67
N PHE A 61 8.10 -3.42 -4.59
CA PHE A 61 7.02 -3.68 -3.63
C PHE A 61 6.00 -4.68 -4.17
N THR A 62 5.58 -5.62 -3.33
CA THR A 62 4.31 -6.32 -3.52
C THR A 62 3.18 -5.41 -3.06
N VAL A 63 2.11 -5.31 -3.84
CA VAL A 63 0.91 -4.53 -3.47
C VAL A 63 -0.27 -5.48 -3.29
N LEU A 64 -0.92 -5.42 -2.12
CA LEU A 64 -2.18 -6.11 -1.86
C LEU A 64 -3.29 -5.08 -1.65
N ARG A 65 -4.45 -5.31 -2.27
CA ARG A 65 -5.65 -4.47 -2.13
C ARG A 65 -6.80 -5.31 -1.58
N PHE A 66 -7.57 -4.75 -0.65
CA PHE A 66 -8.68 -5.44 0.04
C PHE A 66 -9.90 -4.54 0.18
#